data_AF-A0A183P2G8-F1
#
_entry.id   AF-A0A183P2G8-F1
#
_cell.length_a   1.000
_cell.length_b   1.000
_cell.length_c   1.000
_cell.angle_alpha   90.00
_cell.angle_beta   90.00
_cell.angle_gamma   90.00
#
_symmetry.space_group_name_H-M   'P 1'
#
loop_
_entity.id
_entity.type
_entity.pdbx_description
1 polymer ?
#
loop_
_entity_poly.entity_id
_entity_poly.type
_entity_poly.pdbx_seq_one_letter_code
_entity_poly.pdbx_strand_id
1 'polypeptide(L)'
;MYSLISGRDDALHQELIKQQENDKVNTQFAQLANRFGPYLEHNLETVHSIITNQKLSLEDQSQRLNKIEEDLEGWKSTITELEKLHQKQQEFLITHNPHTRYTMETLRVGWEQLKTNIKRSQNEIENRITANDYRGVTEQQIEECRRCFNHFDKHRTRRLDPLDFRACLVSLGFTIPNSSQGEADFMRIMKTVDPHCTGYVTFDAFMQFMSQQTMGADTVEQMVNSFRTLAGDTPYITTEQLKRELEPELADYCINRMKAYNGPGVANGGALDYTSFAASLYGESEL
;
A
#
# COMPACT_ATOMS: atom_id res chain seq x y z
N MET A 1 -23.67 15.83 -76.45
CA MET A 1 -23.54 16.81 -75.34
C MET A 1 -24.40 16.41 -74.14
N TYR A 2 -25.69 16.08 -74.30
CA TYR A 2 -26.56 15.62 -73.20
C TYR A 2 -26.13 14.29 -72.51
N SER A 3 -25.57 13.30 -73.22
CA SER A 3 -25.16 12.03 -72.59
C SER A 3 -23.90 12.14 -71.70
N LEU A 4 -23.01 13.09 -72.01
CA LEU A 4 -21.80 13.37 -71.20
C LEU A 4 -22.13 14.10 -69.90
N ILE A 5 -23.24 14.84 -69.88
CA ILE A 5 -23.73 15.55 -68.69
C ILE A 5 -24.41 14.55 -67.75
N SER A 6 -25.28 13.67 -68.26
CA SER A 6 -25.93 12.62 -67.46
C SER A 6 -24.90 11.70 -66.76
N GLY A 7 -23.88 11.21 -67.49
CA GLY A 7 -22.86 10.35 -66.88
C GLY A 7 -21.97 11.06 -65.87
N ARG A 8 -21.83 12.39 -65.97
CA ARG A 8 -21.12 13.21 -64.99
C ARG A 8 -21.95 13.42 -63.73
N ASP A 9 -23.26 13.64 -63.88
CA ASP A 9 -24.17 13.80 -62.75
C ASP A 9 -24.27 12.51 -61.94
N ASP A 10 -24.30 11.34 -62.60
CA ASP A 10 -24.26 10.03 -61.93
C ASP A 10 -22.95 9.81 -61.15
N ALA A 11 -21.80 10.16 -61.75
CA ALA A 11 -20.50 10.04 -61.10
C ALA A 11 -20.37 11.00 -59.89
N LEU A 12 -20.88 12.23 -60.00
CA LEU A 12 -20.93 13.19 -58.90
C LEU A 12 -21.84 12.69 -57.77
N HIS A 13 -22.98 12.08 -58.10
CA HIS A 13 -23.89 11.52 -57.11
C HIS A 13 -23.26 10.35 -56.35
N GLN A 14 -22.57 9.44 -57.05
CA GLN A 14 -21.85 8.32 -56.44
C GLN A 14 -20.73 8.81 -55.51
N GLU A 15 -19.95 9.80 -55.94
CA GLU A 15 -18.90 10.37 -55.10
C GLU A 15 -19.49 11.11 -53.87
N LEU A 16 -20.63 11.80 -54.02
CA LEU A 16 -21.32 12.43 -52.90
C LEU A 16 -21.75 11.41 -51.85
N ILE A 17 -22.35 10.28 -52.27
CA ILE A 17 -22.74 9.20 -51.35
C ILE A 17 -21.52 8.66 -50.61
N LYS A 18 -20.42 8.41 -51.32
CA LYS A 18 -19.17 7.95 -50.72
C LYS A 18 -18.63 8.93 -49.68
N GLN A 19 -18.65 10.23 -49.97
CA GLN A 19 -18.20 11.25 -49.01
C GLN A 19 -19.10 11.33 -47.78
N GLN A 20 -20.41 11.15 -47.94
CA GLN A 20 -21.35 11.09 -46.81
C GLN A 20 -21.11 9.87 -45.92
N GLU A 21 -20.83 8.70 -46.51
CA GLU A 21 -20.47 7.50 -45.76
C GLU A 21 -19.15 7.67 -45.02
N ASN A 22 -18.15 8.29 -45.66
CA ASN A 22 -16.87 8.60 -45.03
C ASN A 22 -17.02 9.54 -43.84
N ASP A 23 -17.79 10.63 -44.00
CA ASP A 23 -18.05 11.58 -42.92
C ASP A 23 -18.82 10.94 -41.75
N LYS A 24 -19.74 10.02 -42.04
CA LYS A 24 -20.45 9.26 -41.00
C LYS A 24 -19.50 8.40 -40.18
N VAL A 25 -18.57 7.66 -40.81
CA VAL A 25 -17.56 6.86 -40.10
C VAL A 25 -16.65 7.77 -39.28
N ASN A 26 -16.19 8.87 -39.85
CA ASN A 26 -15.36 9.86 -39.15
C ASN A 26 -16.06 10.45 -37.91
N THR A 27 -17.33 10.83 -38.05
CA THR A 27 -18.12 11.37 -36.95
C THR A 27 -18.30 10.33 -35.83
N GLN A 28 -18.60 9.08 -36.18
CA GLN A 28 -18.75 8.00 -35.19
C GLN A 28 -17.44 7.73 -34.44
N PHE A 29 -16.32 7.65 -35.16
CA PHE A 29 -15.01 7.47 -34.54
C PHE A 29 -14.71 8.63 -33.59
N ALA A 30 -14.91 9.87 -34.06
CA ALA A 30 -14.63 11.07 -33.29
C ALA A 30 -15.47 11.17 -32.02
N GLN A 31 -16.75 10.78 -32.06
CA GLN A 31 -17.61 10.78 -30.88
C GLN A 31 -17.07 9.88 -29.77
N LEU A 32 -16.66 8.65 -30.11
CA LEU A 32 -16.10 7.72 -29.15
C LEU A 32 -14.70 8.18 -28.68
N ALA A 33 -13.86 8.62 -29.61
CA ALA A 33 -12.51 9.08 -29.34
C ALA A 33 -12.48 10.31 -28.43
N ASN A 34 -13.37 11.28 -28.66
CA ASN A 34 -13.48 12.50 -27.85
C ASN A 34 -14.06 12.24 -26.45
N ARG A 35 -14.72 11.09 -26.24
CA ARG A 35 -15.16 10.66 -24.90
C ARG A 35 -14.05 9.94 -24.15
N PHE A 36 -13.33 9.06 -24.85
CA PHE A 36 -12.35 8.17 -24.26
C PHE A 36 -10.96 8.81 -24.10
N GLY A 37 -10.54 9.67 -25.02
CA GLY A 37 -9.25 10.36 -24.97
C GLY A 37 -9.06 11.21 -23.69
N PRO A 38 -9.99 12.13 -23.35
CA PRO A 38 -9.90 12.89 -22.11
C PRO A 38 -9.97 12.03 -20.85
N TYR A 39 -10.72 10.92 -20.90
CA TYR A 39 -10.77 9.95 -19.80
C TYR A 39 -9.38 9.32 -19.56
N LEU A 40 -8.65 8.94 -20.63
CA LEU A 40 -7.29 8.42 -20.51
C LEU A 40 -6.33 9.45 -19.90
N GLU A 41 -6.33 10.67 -20.43
CA GLU A 41 -5.47 11.76 -19.93
C GLU A 41 -5.70 11.99 -18.43
N HIS A 42 -6.97 12.14 -18.01
CA HIS A 42 -7.33 12.35 -16.61
C HIS A 42 -6.92 11.19 -15.70
N ASN A 43 -7.14 9.95 -16.12
CA ASN A 43 -6.82 8.78 -15.29
C ASN A 43 -5.32 8.52 -15.22
N LEU A 44 -4.55 8.82 -16.26
CA LEU A 44 -3.08 8.76 -16.20
C LEU A 44 -2.52 9.73 -15.15
N GLU A 45 -3.04 10.95 -15.10
CA GLU A 45 -2.68 11.94 -14.07
C GLU A 45 -3.16 11.52 -12.69
N THR A 46 -4.37 10.97 -12.58
CA THR A 46 -4.95 10.52 -11.32
C THR A 46 -4.16 9.37 -10.71
N VAL A 47 -3.77 8.36 -11.51
CA VAL A 47 -2.90 7.26 -11.06
C VAL A 47 -1.58 7.81 -10.52
N HIS A 48 -0.96 8.76 -11.24
CA HIS A 48 0.28 9.39 -10.76
C HIS A 48 0.07 10.15 -9.44
N SER A 49 -1.04 10.87 -9.29
CA SER A 49 -1.39 11.57 -8.06
C SER A 49 -1.62 10.63 -6.89
N ILE A 50 -2.27 9.48 -7.10
CA ILE A 50 -2.53 8.49 -6.05
C ILE A 50 -1.21 7.96 -5.47
N ILE A 51 -0.25 7.62 -6.32
CA ILE A 51 1.05 7.06 -5.90
C ILE A 51 1.90 8.09 -5.12
N THR A 52 1.84 9.35 -5.55
CA THR A 52 2.68 10.43 -4.99
C THR A 52 2.09 11.04 -3.73
N ASN A 53 0.78 10.88 -3.50
CA ASN A 53 0.09 11.49 -2.37
C ASN A 53 0.30 10.70 -1.07
N GLN A 54 1.28 11.15 -0.28
CA GLN A 54 1.61 10.58 1.04
C GLN A 54 0.53 10.79 2.11
N LYS A 55 -0.51 11.60 1.86
CA LYS A 55 -1.59 11.85 2.83
C LYS A 55 -2.70 10.81 2.81
N LEU A 56 -2.78 9.98 1.77
CA LEU A 56 -3.78 8.92 1.65
C LEU A 56 -3.25 7.62 2.28
N SER A 57 -4.12 6.90 3.00
CA SER A 57 -3.79 5.55 3.49
C SER A 57 -3.49 4.61 2.31
N LEU A 58 -2.69 3.57 2.53
CA LEU A 58 -2.34 2.63 1.47
C LEU A 58 -3.59 1.84 1.00
N GLU A 59 -4.52 1.61 1.91
CA GLU A 59 -5.81 0.99 1.68
C GLU A 59 -6.69 1.86 0.78
N ASP A 60 -6.77 3.18 1.05
CA ASP A 60 -7.49 4.13 0.20
C ASP A 60 -6.85 4.25 -1.18
N GLN A 61 -5.51 4.24 -1.27
CA GLN A 61 -4.81 4.26 -2.55
C GLN A 61 -5.15 3.01 -3.37
N SER A 62 -5.14 1.82 -2.74
CA SER A 62 -5.49 0.55 -3.37
C SER A 62 -6.94 0.54 -3.86
N GLN A 63 -7.90 0.95 -3.02
CA GLN A 63 -9.31 1.03 -3.41
C GLN A 63 -9.54 1.96 -4.60
N ARG A 64 -8.87 3.13 -4.63
CA ARG A 64 -8.98 4.06 -5.76
C ARG A 64 -8.41 3.47 -7.06
N LEU A 65 -7.27 2.78 -7.01
CA LEU A 65 -6.70 2.12 -8.19
C LEU A 65 -7.59 0.98 -8.70
N ASN A 66 -8.18 0.18 -7.80
CA ASN A 66 -9.10 -0.89 -8.16
C ASN A 66 -10.36 -0.32 -8.85
N LYS A 67 -10.87 0.81 -8.38
CA LYS A 67 -11.99 1.50 -9.02
C LYS A 67 -11.64 1.97 -10.44
N ILE A 68 -10.45 2.56 -10.62
CA ILE A 68 -9.99 2.97 -11.95
C ILE A 68 -9.83 1.75 -12.86
N GLU A 69 -9.34 0.62 -12.34
CA GLU A 69 -9.24 -0.64 -13.10
C GLU A 69 -10.62 -1.16 -13.55
N GLU A 70 -11.60 -1.15 -12.65
CA GLU A 70 -12.97 -1.57 -12.96
C GLU A 70 -13.62 -0.66 -14.01
N ASP A 71 -13.48 0.66 -13.84
CA ASP A 71 -13.96 1.63 -14.83
C ASP A 71 -13.27 1.41 -16.18
N LEU A 72 -11.94 1.15 -16.18
CA LEU A 72 -11.18 0.82 -17.38
C LEU A 72 -11.74 -0.44 -18.06
N GLU A 73 -12.06 -1.50 -17.32
CA GLU A 73 -12.65 -2.72 -17.89
C GLU A 73 -13.94 -2.44 -18.68
N GLY A 74 -14.77 -1.51 -18.20
CA GLY A 74 -15.99 -1.08 -18.90
C GLY A 74 -15.76 -0.47 -20.29
N TRP A 75 -14.59 0.13 -20.51
CA TRP A 75 -14.22 0.75 -21.79
C TRP A 75 -13.74 -0.24 -22.86
N LYS A 76 -13.50 -1.52 -22.53
CA LYS A 76 -13.04 -2.53 -23.50
C LYS A 76 -13.95 -2.64 -24.72
N SER A 77 -15.26 -2.54 -24.50
CA SER A 77 -16.26 -2.55 -25.58
C SER A 77 -16.09 -1.35 -26.52
N THR A 78 -15.84 -0.17 -25.96
CA THR A 78 -15.61 1.07 -26.73
C THR A 78 -14.30 1.03 -27.51
N ILE A 79 -13.22 0.51 -26.92
CA ILE A 79 -11.94 0.26 -27.65
C ILE A 79 -12.18 -0.66 -28.85
N THR A 80 -12.92 -1.75 -28.64
CA THR A 80 -13.23 -2.71 -29.70
C THR A 80 -14.04 -2.07 -30.84
N GLU A 81 -14.96 -1.16 -30.50
CA GLU A 81 -15.73 -0.39 -31.49
C GLU A 81 -14.88 0.63 -32.23
N LEU A 82 -13.99 1.35 -31.54
CA LEU A 82 -13.02 2.26 -32.14
C LEU A 82 -12.11 1.56 -33.15
N GLU A 83 -11.61 0.36 -32.82
CA GLU A 83 -10.81 -0.46 -33.75
C GLU A 83 -11.60 -0.84 -35.01
N LYS A 84 -12.89 -1.21 -34.86
CA LYS A 84 -13.76 -1.51 -36.00
C LYS A 84 -14.00 -0.29 -36.89
N LEU A 85 -14.21 0.88 -36.29
CA LEU A 85 -14.38 2.13 -37.03
C LEU A 85 -13.09 2.55 -37.74
N HIS A 86 -11.95 2.38 -37.08
CA HIS A 86 -10.63 2.63 -37.67
C HIS A 86 -10.35 1.70 -38.86
N GLN A 87 -10.69 0.42 -38.74
CA GLN A 87 -10.60 -0.54 -39.86
C GLN A 87 -11.43 -0.08 -41.07
N LYS A 88 -12.66 0.43 -40.85
CA LYS A 88 -13.48 1.00 -41.92
C LYS A 88 -12.86 2.27 -42.52
N GLN A 89 -12.26 3.13 -41.70
CA GLN A 89 -11.55 4.32 -42.20
C GLN A 89 -10.40 3.92 -43.13
N GLN A 90 -9.63 2.88 -42.78
CA GLN A 90 -8.56 2.35 -43.63
C GLN A 90 -9.10 1.77 -44.94
N GLU A 91 -10.17 0.96 -44.88
CA GLU A 91 -10.83 0.38 -46.06
C GLU A 91 -11.36 1.44 -47.04
N PHE A 92 -11.89 2.54 -46.50
CA PHE A 92 -12.38 3.68 -47.28
C PHE A 92 -11.28 4.67 -47.66
N LEU A 93 -10.01 4.39 -47.31
CA LEU A 93 -8.85 5.24 -47.56
C LEU A 93 -9.01 6.66 -46.97
N ILE A 94 -9.69 6.76 -45.83
CA ILE A 94 -9.87 8.01 -45.09
C ILE A 94 -8.61 8.28 -44.29
N THR A 95 -7.85 9.31 -44.69
CA THR A 95 -6.56 9.65 -44.06
C THR A 95 -6.67 10.71 -42.97
N HIS A 96 -7.78 11.46 -42.93
CA HIS A 96 -7.97 12.56 -42.00
C HIS A 96 -9.38 12.59 -41.44
N ASN A 97 -9.48 12.87 -40.14
CA ASN A 97 -10.74 13.08 -39.45
C ASN A 97 -10.72 14.46 -38.77
N PRO A 98 -11.43 15.47 -39.31
CA PRO A 98 -11.43 16.83 -38.76
C PRO A 98 -12.18 16.93 -37.42
N HIS A 99 -12.97 15.92 -37.05
CA HIS A 99 -13.84 15.94 -35.87
C HIS A 99 -13.15 15.52 -34.57
N THR A 100 -11.90 15.05 -34.64
CA THR A 100 -11.13 14.67 -33.45
C THR A 100 -9.63 14.88 -33.63
N ARG A 101 -8.95 15.21 -32.53
CA ARG A 101 -7.48 15.24 -32.45
C ARG A 101 -6.86 13.88 -32.14
N TYR A 102 -7.68 12.92 -31.73
CA TYR A 102 -7.23 11.61 -31.28
C TYR A 102 -7.15 10.66 -32.47
N THR A 103 -6.02 9.96 -32.59
CA THR A 103 -5.86 8.87 -33.55
C THR A 103 -6.01 7.53 -32.84
N MET A 104 -6.28 6.46 -33.58
CA MET A 104 -6.40 5.14 -32.97
C MET A 104 -5.08 4.74 -32.26
N GLU A 105 -3.94 5.15 -32.82
CA GLU A 105 -2.61 4.90 -32.24
C GLU A 105 -2.44 5.62 -30.89
N THR A 106 -2.82 6.90 -30.78
CA THR A 106 -2.67 7.63 -29.52
C THR A 106 -3.59 7.07 -28.43
N LEU A 107 -4.82 6.67 -28.79
CA LEU A 107 -5.74 6.02 -27.86
C LEU A 107 -5.25 4.64 -27.41
N ARG A 108 -4.70 3.83 -28.33
CA ARG A 108 -4.18 2.49 -28.02
C ARG A 108 -2.98 2.58 -27.07
N VAL A 109 -2.05 3.49 -27.35
CA VAL A 109 -0.89 3.72 -26.47
C VAL A 109 -1.33 4.20 -25.10
N GLY A 110 -2.23 5.19 -25.02
CA GLY A 110 -2.73 5.70 -23.74
C GLY A 110 -3.46 4.65 -22.91
N TRP A 111 -4.24 3.77 -23.56
CA TRP A 111 -4.92 2.64 -22.90
C TRP A 111 -3.94 1.63 -22.29
N GLU A 112 -2.98 1.14 -23.09
CA GLU A 112 -2.00 0.17 -22.62
C GLU A 112 -1.08 0.75 -21.54
N GLN A 113 -0.73 2.04 -21.66
CA GLN A 113 0.03 2.76 -20.65
C GLN A 113 -0.76 2.86 -19.35
N LEU A 114 -2.04 3.24 -19.39
CA LEU A 114 -2.87 3.34 -18.21
C LEU A 114 -3.01 1.99 -17.50
N LYS A 115 -3.29 0.93 -18.26
CA LYS A 115 -3.38 -0.45 -17.74
C LYS A 115 -2.07 -0.88 -17.06
N THR A 116 -0.94 -0.62 -17.69
CA THR A 116 0.39 -0.96 -17.16
C THR A 116 0.69 -0.17 -15.89
N ASN A 117 0.37 1.13 -15.87
CA ASN A 117 0.57 2.00 -14.72
C ASN A 117 -0.26 1.52 -13.53
N ILE A 118 -1.57 1.25 -13.72
CA ILE A 118 -2.44 0.73 -12.65
C ILE A 118 -1.86 -0.54 -12.03
N LYS A 119 -1.46 -1.52 -12.86
CA LYS A 119 -0.89 -2.78 -12.37
C LYS A 119 0.42 -2.58 -11.62
N ARG A 120 1.30 -1.71 -12.12
CA ARG A 120 2.54 -1.38 -11.42
C ARG A 120 2.26 -0.73 -10.08
N SER A 121 1.35 0.25 -10.03
CA SER A 121 0.99 0.96 -8.81
C SER A 121 0.31 0.08 -7.77
N GLN A 122 -0.57 -0.83 -8.19
CA GLN A 122 -1.16 -1.85 -7.32
C GLN A 122 -0.06 -2.69 -6.67
N ASN A 123 0.88 -3.21 -7.45
CA ASN A 123 2.00 -4.01 -6.93
C ASN A 123 2.90 -3.21 -5.99
N GLU A 124 3.18 -1.94 -6.30
CA GLU A 124 3.96 -1.06 -5.42
C GLU A 124 3.27 -0.80 -4.09
N ILE A 125 1.95 -0.58 -4.11
CA ILE A 125 1.15 -0.39 -2.89
C ILE A 125 1.06 -1.70 -2.10
N GLU A 126 0.84 -2.84 -2.75
CA GLU A 126 0.80 -4.15 -2.09
C GLU A 126 2.13 -4.48 -1.41
N ASN A 127 3.26 -4.20 -2.08
CA ASN A 127 4.59 -4.31 -1.48
C ASN A 127 4.78 -3.36 -0.29
N ARG A 128 4.26 -2.13 -0.40
CA ARG A 128 4.29 -1.16 0.71
C ARG A 128 3.41 -1.59 1.86
N ILE A 129 2.22 -2.13 1.63
CA ILE A 129 1.32 -2.67 2.67
C ILE A 129 2.03 -3.82 3.36
N THR A 130 2.56 -4.78 2.60
CA THR A 130 3.33 -5.90 3.14
C THR A 130 4.51 -5.40 4.00
N ALA A 131 5.24 -4.38 3.55
CA ALA A 131 6.33 -3.79 4.33
C ALA A 131 5.83 -2.99 5.55
N ASN A 132 4.65 -2.38 5.46
CA ASN A 132 4.01 -1.59 6.50
C ASN A 132 3.42 -2.49 7.61
N ASP A 133 2.94 -3.69 7.27
CA ASP A 133 2.47 -4.71 8.20
C ASP A 133 3.59 -5.24 9.11
N TYR A 134 4.85 -4.93 8.78
CA TYR A 134 6.04 -5.24 9.58
C TYR A 134 6.64 -4.03 10.30
N ARG A 135 5.91 -2.91 10.45
CA ARG A 135 6.39 -1.75 11.23
C ARG A 135 6.94 -2.18 12.60
N GLY A 136 8.16 -1.72 12.91
CA GLY A 136 8.87 -2.06 14.14
C GLY A 136 9.83 -3.25 14.03
N VAL A 137 9.81 -4.01 12.93
CA VAL A 137 10.74 -5.13 12.69
C VAL A 137 11.86 -4.69 11.75
N THR A 138 13.11 -4.89 12.14
CA THR A 138 14.27 -4.53 11.29
C THR A 138 14.44 -5.52 10.12
N GLU A 139 15.08 -5.10 9.03
CA GLU A 139 15.38 -6.01 7.90
C GLU A 139 16.13 -7.28 8.34
N GLN A 140 17.02 -7.16 9.34
CA GLN A 140 17.73 -8.31 9.92
C GLN A 140 16.77 -9.27 10.62
N GLN A 141 15.83 -8.75 11.42
CA GLN A 141 14.83 -9.58 12.10
C GLN A 141 13.88 -10.26 11.09
N ILE A 142 13.51 -9.57 10.01
CA ILE A 142 12.71 -10.17 8.93
C ILE A 142 13.48 -11.34 8.29
N GLU A 143 14.77 -11.16 8.02
CA GLU A 143 15.60 -12.22 7.42
C GLU A 143 15.82 -13.40 8.38
N GLU A 144 15.99 -13.15 9.68
CA GLU A 144 16.05 -14.20 10.69
C GLU A 144 14.73 -14.98 10.80
N CYS A 145 13.60 -14.27 10.83
CA CYS A 145 12.27 -14.85 10.82
C CYS A 145 12.04 -15.71 9.56
N ARG A 146 12.44 -15.20 8.38
CA ARG A 146 12.37 -15.91 7.11
C ARG A 146 13.23 -17.16 7.10
N ARG A 147 14.47 -17.06 7.59
CA ARG A 147 15.41 -18.19 7.68
C ARG A 147 14.88 -19.28 8.61
N CYS A 148 14.36 -18.92 9.78
CA CYS A 148 13.76 -19.86 10.72
C CYS A 148 12.50 -20.50 10.15
N PHE A 149 11.58 -19.72 9.57
CA PHE A 149 10.37 -20.26 8.97
C PHE A 149 10.68 -21.26 7.84
N ASN A 150 11.61 -20.92 6.94
CA ASN A 150 12.05 -21.81 5.86
C ASN A 150 12.78 -23.06 6.36
N HIS A 151 13.41 -23.02 7.54
CA HIS A 151 14.06 -24.18 8.14
C HIS A 151 13.03 -25.24 8.56
N PHE A 152 11.89 -24.80 9.09
CA PHE A 152 10.81 -25.67 9.54
C PHE A 152 9.82 -26.04 8.43
N ASP A 153 9.68 -25.22 7.38
CA ASP A 153 8.88 -25.55 6.17
C ASP A 153 9.63 -26.52 5.25
N LYS A 154 9.83 -27.76 5.72
CA LYS A 154 10.59 -28.82 5.01
C LYS A 154 10.07 -29.09 3.61
N HIS A 155 8.78 -28.85 3.38
CA HIS A 155 8.09 -29.12 2.12
C HIS A 155 7.94 -27.88 1.24
N ARG A 156 8.44 -26.70 1.65
CA ARG A 156 8.31 -25.42 0.93
C ARG A 156 6.86 -25.07 0.57
N THR A 157 5.94 -25.45 1.44
CA THR A 157 4.50 -25.22 1.29
C THR A 157 4.09 -23.79 1.62
N ARG A 158 5.03 -23.00 2.17
CA ARG A 158 4.83 -21.68 2.77
C ARG A 158 3.87 -21.72 3.96
N ARG A 159 3.79 -22.87 4.62
CA ARG A 159 2.88 -23.15 5.74
C ARG A 159 3.62 -23.98 6.78
N LEU A 160 3.40 -23.66 8.05
CA LEU A 160 3.86 -24.48 9.17
C LEU A 160 2.64 -25.09 9.86
N ASP A 161 2.71 -26.38 10.18
CA ASP A 161 1.75 -26.97 11.11
C ASP A 161 2.02 -26.49 12.55
N PRO A 162 1.12 -26.72 13.51
CA PRO A 162 1.29 -26.23 14.88
C PRO A 162 2.57 -26.73 15.57
N LEU A 163 3.05 -27.94 15.25
CA LEU A 163 4.27 -28.49 15.85
C LEU A 163 5.52 -27.79 15.29
N ASP A 164 5.58 -27.65 13.97
CA ASP A 164 6.67 -26.95 13.29
C ASP A 164 6.66 -25.45 13.62
N PHE A 165 5.48 -24.83 13.78
CA PHE A 165 5.34 -23.44 14.21
C PHE A 165 5.84 -23.24 15.65
N ARG A 166 5.51 -24.15 16.57
CA ARG A 166 6.04 -24.11 17.94
C ARG A 166 7.56 -24.21 17.96
N ALA A 167 8.13 -25.10 17.15
CA ALA A 167 9.58 -25.23 17.02
C ALA A 167 10.22 -23.96 16.46
N CYS A 168 9.58 -23.33 15.47
CA CYS A 168 10.01 -22.04 14.90
C CYS A 168 10.06 -20.92 15.95
N LEU A 169 9.02 -20.77 16.78
CA LEU A 169 8.99 -19.79 17.87
C LEU A 169 10.12 -20.04 18.88
N VAL A 170 10.35 -21.29 19.28
CA VAL A 170 11.44 -21.64 20.21
C VAL A 170 12.81 -21.33 19.61
N SER A 171 13.03 -21.58 18.31
CA SER A 171 14.29 -21.22 17.62
C SER A 171 14.55 -19.72 17.54
N LEU A 172 13.51 -18.90 17.57
CA LEU A 172 13.60 -17.43 17.62
C LEU A 172 13.72 -16.88 19.05
N GLY A 173 13.72 -17.75 20.06
CA GLY A 173 13.95 -17.38 21.46
C GLY A 173 12.69 -17.29 22.32
N PHE A 174 11.50 -17.64 21.81
CA PHE A 174 10.29 -17.72 22.63
C PHE A 174 10.36 -18.90 23.58
N THR A 175 10.17 -18.64 24.89
CA THR A 175 10.16 -19.71 25.90
C THR A 175 8.74 -20.23 26.08
N ILE A 176 8.44 -21.38 25.48
CA ILE A 176 7.17 -22.09 25.64
C ILE A 176 7.41 -23.33 26.52
N PRO A 177 7.15 -23.27 27.84
CA PRO A 177 7.43 -24.38 28.74
C PRO A 177 6.53 -25.59 28.43
N ASN A 178 7.06 -26.80 28.65
CA ASN A 178 6.32 -28.06 28.50
C ASN A 178 5.43 -28.33 29.73
N SER A 179 4.62 -27.34 30.11
CA SER A 179 3.64 -27.40 31.19
C SER A 179 2.25 -27.10 30.64
N SER A 180 1.20 -27.42 31.39
CA SER A 180 -0.18 -27.07 31.02
C SER A 180 -0.37 -25.56 30.78
N GLN A 181 0.45 -24.73 31.43
CA GLN A 181 0.47 -23.29 31.22
C GLN A 181 1.06 -22.89 29.86
N GLY A 182 2.22 -23.46 29.49
CA GLY A 182 2.83 -23.18 28.19
C GLY A 182 1.98 -23.67 27.01
N GLU A 183 1.22 -24.75 27.20
CA GLU A 183 0.24 -25.21 26.22
C GLU A 183 -0.92 -24.23 26.05
N ALA A 184 -1.43 -23.67 27.17
CA ALA A 184 -2.48 -22.66 27.12
C ALA A 184 -2.01 -21.37 26.44
N ASP A 185 -0.77 -20.96 26.69
CA ASP A 185 -0.16 -19.78 26.07
C ASP A 185 0.08 -20.01 24.57
N PHE A 186 0.57 -21.19 24.17
CA PHE A 186 0.71 -21.54 22.76
C PHE A 186 -0.64 -21.58 22.03
N MET A 187 -1.68 -22.15 22.65
CA MET A 187 -3.03 -22.11 22.08
C MET A 187 -3.57 -20.68 21.91
N ARG A 188 -3.21 -19.75 22.81
CA ARG A 188 -3.57 -18.34 22.66
C ARG A 188 -2.87 -17.72 21.46
N ILE A 189 -1.58 -17.97 21.28
CA ILE A 189 -0.82 -17.52 20.11
C ILE A 189 -1.43 -18.11 18.83
N MET A 190 -1.75 -19.40 18.83
CA MET A 190 -2.36 -20.08 17.68
C MET A 190 -3.71 -19.46 17.28
N LYS A 191 -4.54 -19.04 18.24
CA LYS A 191 -5.79 -18.32 17.95
C LYS A 191 -5.57 -16.95 17.32
N THR A 192 -4.45 -16.30 17.60
CA THR A 192 -4.08 -15.03 16.99
C THR A 192 -3.59 -15.23 15.56
N VAL A 193 -2.76 -16.25 15.30
CA VAL A 193 -2.16 -16.48 13.97
C VAL A 193 -3.00 -17.35 13.03
N ASP A 194 -3.96 -18.10 13.56
CA ASP A 194 -4.92 -18.93 12.80
C ASP A 194 -6.34 -18.78 13.37
N PRO A 195 -6.96 -17.58 13.25
CA PRO A 195 -8.29 -17.31 13.80
C PRO A 195 -9.40 -18.14 13.15
N HIS A 196 -9.16 -18.65 11.93
CA HIS A 196 -10.10 -19.49 11.19
C HIS A 196 -9.90 -20.99 11.43
N CYS A 197 -8.97 -21.39 12.31
CA CYS A 197 -8.66 -22.78 12.63
C CYS A 197 -8.39 -23.64 11.39
N THR A 198 -7.64 -23.09 10.44
CA THR A 198 -7.22 -23.77 9.22
C THR A 198 -6.22 -24.90 9.49
N GLY A 199 -5.58 -24.90 10.67
CA GLY A 199 -4.63 -25.92 11.09
C GLY A 199 -3.22 -25.69 10.59
N TYR A 200 -2.93 -24.53 10.02
CA TYR A 200 -1.59 -24.13 9.57
C TYR A 200 -1.37 -22.63 9.74
N VAL A 201 -0.11 -22.22 9.86
CA VAL A 201 0.31 -20.83 9.99
C VAL A 201 1.08 -20.42 8.74
N THR A 202 0.70 -19.32 8.11
CA THR A 202 1.43 -18.74 6.97
C THR A 202 2.55 -17.82 7.44
N PHE A 203 3.50 -17.55 6.55
CA PHE A 203 4.59 -16.61 6.86
C PHE A 203 4.06 -15.22 7.22
N ASP A 204 3.01 -14.74 6.54
CA ASP A 204 2.43 -13.42 6.78
C ASP A 204 1.75 -13.34 8.16
N ALA A 205 0.97 -14.35 8.54
CA ALA A 205 0.36 -14.41 9.87
C ALA A 205 1.40 -14.50 10.99
N PHE A 206 2.47 -15.26 10.76
CA PHE A 206 3.62 -15.34 11.67
C PHE A 206 4.33 -13.98 11.79
N MET A 207 4.60 -13.30 10.68
CA MET A 207 5.28 -12.01 10.69
C MET A 207 4.43 -10.89 11.30
N GLN A 208 3.10 -10.91 11.10
CA GLN A 208 2.17 -10.00 11.76
C GLN A 208 2.16 -10.21 13.29
N PHE A 209 2.26 -11.46 13.74
CA PHE A 209 2.46 -11.75 15.17
C PHE A 209 3.81 -11.22 15.66
N MET A 210 4.89 -11.45 14.92
CA MET A 210 6.23 -10.95 15.29
C MET A 210 6.27 -9.42 15.35
N SER A 211 5.63 -8.71 14.41
CA SER A 211 5.57 -7.25 14.44
C SER A 211 4.79 -6.73 15.65
N GLN A 212 3.66 -7.37 15.99
CA GLN A 212 2.91 -7.04 17.22
C GLN A 212 3.72 -7.30 18.50
N GLN A 213 4.50 -8.39 18.56
CA GLN A 213 5.34 -8.68 19.73
C GLN A 213 6.51 -7.69 19.85
N THR A 214 7.14 -7.31 18.73
CA THR A 214 8.23 -6.32 18.73
C THR A 214 7.73 -4.92 19.07
N MET A 215 6.54 -4.53 18.59
CA MET A 215 5.88 -3.28 19.02
C MET A 215 5.42 -3.33 20.49
N GLY A 216 5.20 -4.53 21.05
CA GLY A 216 4.92 -4.76 22.46
C GLY A 216 6.15 -4.69 23.38
N ALA A 217 7.37 -4.59 22.85
CA ALA A 217 8.61 -4.44 23.62
C ALA A 217 8.91 -2.97 24.02
N ASP A 218 8.05 -2.04 23.61
CA ASP A 218 8.07 -0.62 23.97
C ASP A 218 6.89 -0.30 24.90
N THR A 219 6.71 -1.05 25.98
CA THR A 219 5.65 -0.75 26.96
C THR A 219 6.05 0.42 27.86
N VAL A 220 5.06 1.24 28.27
CA VAL A 220 5.24 2.29 29.30
C VAL A 220 5.98 1.72 30.50
N GLU A 221 5.63 0.50 30.95
CA GLU A 221 6.23 -0.16 32.10
C GLU A 221 7.73 -0.45 31.92
N GLN A 222 8.15 -0.89 30.74
CA GLN A 222 9.56 -1.13 30.45
C GLN A 222 10.36 0.17 30.35
N MET A 223 9.81 1.20 29.72
CA MET A 223 10.44 2.52 29.70
C MET A 223 10.57 3.12 31.11
N VAL A 224 9.53 2.99 31.93
CA VAL A 224 9.52 3.38 33.35
C VAL A 224 10.58 2.61 34.14
N ASN A 225 10.71 1.30 33.92
CA ASN A 225 11.74 0.48 34.60
C ASN A 225 13.17 0.83 34.16
N SER A 226 13.37 1.19 32.89
CA SER A 226 14.67 1.68 32.41
C SER A 226 15.05 3.00 33.08
N PHE A 227 14.14 3.97 33.13
CA PHE A 227 14.38 5.23 33.85
C PHE A 227 14.57 5.03 35.35
N ARG A 228 13.84 4.09 35.97
CA ARG A 228 14.02 3.72 37.38
C ARG A 228 15.43 3.19 37.66
N THR A 229 15.95 2.35 36.77
CA THR A 229 17.32 1.83 36.87
C THR A 229 18.35 2.97 36.77
N LEU A 230 18.18 3.89 35.82
CA LEU A 230 19.05 5.06 35.66
C LEU A 230 18.98 6.02 36.86
N ALA A 231 17.81 6.11 37.49
CA ALA A 231 17.57 6.94 38.67
C ALA A 231 18.04 6.29 39.99
N GLY A 232 18.58 5.06 39.95
CA GLY A 232 19.00 4.33 41.15
C GLY A 232 17.83 3.95 42.06
N ASP A 233 16.74 3.43 41.48
CA ASP A 233 15.52 3.00 42.16
C ASP A 233 14.71 4.11 42.86
N THR A 234 14.96 5.37 42.49
CA THR A 234 14.16 6.50 42.97
C THR A 234 12.95 6.77 42.05
N PRO A 235 11.83 7.29 42.59
CA PRO A 235 10.60 7.54 41.82
C PRO A 235 10.70 8.78 40.90
N TYR A 236 11.86 9.43 40.84
CA TYR A 236 12.14 10.60 40.00
C TYR A 236 13.55 10.48 39.43
N ILE A 237 13.87 11.21 38.36
CA ILE A 237 15.24 11.28 37.81
C ILE A 237 15.72 12.73 37.80
N THR A 238 17.02 12.98 37.96
CA THR A 238 17.57 14.35 37.90
C THR A 238 18.15 14.68 36.53
N THR A 239 18.24 15.97 36.22
CA THR A 239 18.87 16.47 34.98
C THR A 239 20.33 16.02 34.85
N GLU A 240 21.05 15.96 35.97
CA GLU A 240 22.44 15.49 36.02
C GLU A 240 22.55 13.99 35.71
N GLN A 241 21.63 13.16 36.22
CA GLN A 241 21.58 11.74 35.91
C GLN A 241 21.29 11.50 34.43
N LEU A 242 20.31 12.22 33.87
CA LEU A 242 20.01 12.13 32.43
C LEU A 242 21.22 12.51 31.57
N LYS A 243 21.91 13.61 31.89
CA LYS A 243 23.10 14.06 31.15
C LYS A 243 24.33 13.17 31.33
N ARG A 244 24.39 12.38 32.40
CA ARG A 244 25.50 11.46 32.66
C ARG A 244 25.30 10.11 31.96
N GLU A 245 24.07 9.62 31.92
CA GLU A 245 23.76 8.28 31.43
C GLU A 245 23.27 8.25 29.97
N LEU A 246 22.77 9.38 29.43
CA LEU A 246 22.27 9.47 28.06
C LEU A 246 23.15 10.40 27.20
N GLU A 247 23.10 10.18 25.87
CA GLU A 247 23.70 11.10 24.90
C GLU A 247 23.13 12.52 25.05
N PRO A 248 23.94 13.57 24.80
CA PRO A 248 23.56 14.96 25.07
C PRO A 248 22.23 15.38 24.44
N GLU A 249 21.98 14.98 23.19
CA GLU A 249 20.75 15.29 22.46
C GLU A 249 19.51 14.62 23.08
N LEU A 250 19.64 13.37 23.55
CA LEU A 250 18.56 12.62 24.19
C LEU A 250 18.29 13.12 25.61
N ALA A 251 19.34 13.48 26.34
CA ALA A 251 19.24 14.07 27.66
C ALA A 251 18.47 15.40 27.61
N ASP A 252 18.84 16.29 26.69
CA ASP A 252 18.15 17.58 26.52
C ASP A 252 16.70 17.40 26.05
N TYR A 253 16.42 16.40 25.19
CA TYR A 253 15.05 16.06 24.80
C TYR A 253 14.20 15.62 26.01
N CYS A 254 14.71 14.73 26.85
CA CYS A 254 14.01 14.25 28.04
C CYS A 254 13.76 15.39 29.04
N ILE A 255 14.77 16.23 29.29
CA ILE A 255 14.67 17.38 30.21
C ILE A 255 13.59 18.37 29.77
N ASN A 256 13.48 18.63 28.47
CA ASN A 256 12.50 19.58 27.93
C ASN A 256 11.06 19.06 27.94
N ARG A 257 10.86 17.74 27.93
CA ARG A 257 9.51 17.13 27.88
C ARG A 257 9.03 16.57 29.21
N MET A 258 9.92 16.22 30.13
CA MET A 258 9.54 15.71 31.45
C MET A 258 9.01 16.85 32.33
N LYS A 259 7.92 16.58 33.06
CA LYS A 259 7.39 17.50 34.06
C LYS A 259 8.21 17.40 35.34
N ALA A 260 8.23 18.47 36.13
CA ALA A 260 8.83 18.43 37.46
C ALA A 260 8.07 17.45 38.37
N TYR A 261 8.81 16.59 39.08
CA TYR A 261 8.24 15.66 40.04
C TYR A 261 7.95 16.38 41.36
N ASN A 262 6.70 16.28 41.85
CA ASN A 262 6.22 16.98 43.06
C ASN A 262 5.89 16.03 44.23
N GLY A 263 6.40 14.80 44.21
CA GLY A 263 6.15 13.80 45.25
C GLY A 263 7.06 13.91 46.48
N PRO A 264 6.85 13.05 47.50
CA PRO A 264 7.66 13.04 48.72
C PRO A 264 9.12 12.63 48.43
N GLY A 265 10.08 13.32 49.05
CA GLY A 265 11.52 13.05 48.92
C GLY A 265 12.31 14.06 48.07
N VAL A 266 11.67 15.09 47.51
CA VAL A 266 12.34 16.13 46.72
C VAL A 266 13.02 17.15 47.64
N ALA A 267 14.35 17.05 47.79
CA ALA A 267 15.13 18.00 48.57
C ALA A 267 15.62 19.21 47.76
N ASN A 268 15.87 19.03 46.44
CA ASN A 268 16.45 20.04 45.57
C ASN A 268 15.67 20.10 44.24
N GLY A 269 15.33 21.31 43.79
CA GLY A 269 14.44 21.57 42.64
C GLY A 269 15.00 21.21 41.26
N GLY A 270 15.22 19.92 41.01
CA GLY A 270 15.67 19.37 39.72
C GLY A 270 15.19 17.94 39.46
N ALA A 271 14.13 17.51 40.16
CA ALA A 271 13.53 16.19 40.02
C ALA A 271 12.51 16.18 38.86
N LEU A 272 12.63 15.21 37.98
CA LEU A 272 11.79 15.02 36.80
C LEU A 272 10.98 13.73 36.91
N ASP A 273 9.72 13.80 36.47
CA ASP A 273 8.78 12.68 36.48
C ASP A 273 8.86 11.91 35.16
N TYR A 274 9.62 10.80 35.20
CA TYR A 274 9.74 9.90 34.06
C TYR A 274 8.50 9.01 33.87
N THR A 275 7.63 8.86 34.89
CA THR A 275 6.42 8.04 34.79
C THR A 275 5.34 8.73 33.97
N SER A 276 5.08 10.01 34.24
CA SER A 276 4.18 10.83 33.44
C SER A 276 4.71 11.03 32.02
N PHE A 277 6.03 11.13 31.86
CA PHE A 277 6.66 11.25 30.54
C PHE A 277 6.50 9.98 29.70
N ALA A 278 6.84 8.81 30.26
CA ALA A 278 6.63 7.54 29.59
C ALA A 278 5.15 7.34 29.24
N ALA A 279 4.23 7.62 30.17
CA ALA A 279 2.80 7.57 29.91
C ALA A 279 2.36 8.53 28.79
N SER A 280 2.95 9.73 28.70
CA SER A 280 2.62 10.70 27.65
C SER A 280 3.14 10.32 26.25
N LEU A 281 4.27 9.61 26.17
CA LEU A 281 4.82 9.15 24.90
C LEU A 281 3.97 8.04 24.27
N TYR A 282 3.35 7.20 25.10
CA TYR A 282 2.49 6.10 24.66
C TYR A 282 0.99 6.40 24.79
N GLY A 283 0.62 7.54 25.36
CA GLY A 283 -0.75 7.88 25.79
C GLY A 283 -1.42 9.04 25.05
N GLU A 284 -0.99 9.38 23.83
CA GLU A 284 -1.80 10.15 22.86
C GLU A 284 -2.13 9.29 21.64
N SER A 285 -2.83 8.18 21.90
CA SER A 285 -3.68 7.50 20.91
C SER A 285 -5.05 7.19 21.51
N GLU A 286 -5.60 8.15 22.25
CA GLU A 286 -7.04 8.26 22.50
C GLU A 286 -7.47 9.73 22.34
N LEU A 287 -7.63 10.14 21.08
CA LEU A 287 -8.76 10.91 20.53
C LEU A 287 -8.53 11.26 19.05
#